data_AF-A0A6C1U1Y6-F1
#
_entry.id   AF-A0A6C1U1Y6-F1
#
_cell.length_a   1.000
_cell.length_b   1.000
_cell.length_c   1.000
_cell.angle_alpha   90.00
_cell.angle_beta   90.00
_cell.angle_gamma   90.00
#
_symmetry.space_group_name_H-M   'P 1'
#
loop_
_entity.id
_entity.type
_entity.pdbx_description
1 polymer ?
#
loop_
_entity_poly.entity_id
_entity_poly.type
_entity_poly.pdbx_seq_one_letter_code
_entity_poly.pdbx_strand_id
1 'polypeptide(L)' 'EAKELIAQTGYDPEYGARPLKRVIQECIQNNLAKLVLSGEIVEGDELIVYTSGNEILVKKI' A
#
# COMPACT_ATOMS: atom_id res chain seq x y z
N GLU A 1 7.14 4.62 9.29
CA GLU A 1 6.58 5.48 8.22
C GLU A 1 5.42 4.81 7.46
N ALA A 2 5.62 4.01 6.40
CA ALA A 2 4.50 3.48 5.61
C ALA A 2 3.48 2.63 6.41
N LYS A 3 3.96 1.76 7.30
CA LYS A 3 3.10 0.98 8.20
C LYS A 3 2.29 1.86 9.15
N GLU A 4 2.87 2.97 9.63
CA GLU A 4 2.18 3.89 10.54
C GLU A 4 1.10 4.67 9.81
N LEU A 5 1.36 5.14 8.59
CA LEU A 5 0.35 5.83 7.80
C LEU A 5 -0.82 4.90 7.46
N ILE A 6 -0.54 3.64 7.11
CA ILE A 6 -1.59 2.63 6.91
C ILE A 6 -2.39 2.39 8.19
N ALA A 7 -1.71 2.31 9.34
CA ALA A 7 -2.37 2.11 10.62
C ALA A 7 -3.25 3.29 11.00
N GLN A 8 -2.80 4.52 10.77
CA GLN A 8 -3.57 5.74 11.02
C GLN A 8 -4.79 5.83 10.11
N THR A 9 -4.63 5.57 8.81
CA THR A 9 -5.73 5.64 7.83
C THR A 9 -6.72 4.46 7.97
N GLY A 10 -6.22 3.29 8.39
CA GLY A 10 -7.00 2.06 8.53
C GLY A 10 -7.64 1.85 9.90
N TYR A 11 -7.43 2.77 10.84
CA TYR A 11 -8.02 2.73 12.17
C TYR A 11 -9.18 3.72 12.27
N ASP A 12 -10.33 3.22 12.70
CA ASP A 12 -11.48 4.03 13.04
C ASP A 12 -11.87 3.76 14.51
N PRO A 13 -12.12 4.78 15.34
CA PRO A 13 -12.48 4.56 16.74
C PRO A 13 -13.75 3.72 16.98
N GLU A 14 -14.74 3.81 16.09
CA GLU A 14 -15.98 3.03 16.19
C GLU A 14 -15.81 1.61 15.61
N TYR A 15 -15.02 1.47 14.54
CA TYR A 15 -14.87 0.19 13.83
C TYR A 15 -13.56 -0.56 14.12
N GLY A 16 -12.65 0.01 14.92
CA GLY A 16 -11.31 -0.49 15.18
C GLY A 16 -10.48 -0.63 13.90
N ALA A 17 -9.70 -1.72 13.80
CA ALA A 17 -8.86 -2.02 12.63
C ALA A 17 -9.63 -2.66 11.46
N ARG A 18 -10.97 -2.71 11.47
CA ARG A 18 -11.75 -3.30 10.36
C ARG A 18 -11.47 -2.62 9.00
N PRO A 19 -11.31 -1.28 8.91
CA PRO A 19 -10.99 -0.63 7.64
C PRO A 19 -9.58 -0.95 7.11
N LEU A 20 -8.69 -1.45 7.95
CA LEU A 20 -7.26 -1.63 7.65
C LEU A 20 -7.01 -2.55 6.44
N LYS A 21 -7.82 -3.60 6.29
CA LYS A 21 -7.78 -4.46 5.11
C LYS A 21 -8.07 -3.68 3.83
N ARG A 22 -9.07 -2.80 3.85
CA ARG A 22 -9.46 -2.00 2.69
C ARG A 22 -8.37 -1.00 2.32
N VAL A 23 -7.79 -0.32 3.31
CA VAL A 23 -6.68 0.62 3.10
C VAL A 23 -5.48 -0.08 2.47
N ILE A 24 -5.12 -1.27 2.94
CA ILE A 24 -4.04 -2.06 2.34
C ILE A 24 -4.35 -2.41 0.87
N GLN A 25 -5.59 -2.80 0.56
CA GLN A 25 -5.99 -3.10 -0.82
C GLN A 25 -5.88 -1.86 -1.72
N GLU A 26 -6.42 -0.73 -1.27
CA GLU A 26 -6.42 0.50 -2.06
C GLU A 26 -5.02 1.09 -2.25
N CYS A 27 -4.20 1.11 -1.20
CA CYS A 27 -2.88 1.74 -1.23
C CYS A 27 -1.77 0.84 -1.76
N ILE A 28 -1.86 -0.48 -1.56
CA ILE A 28 -0.80 -1.42 -1.95
C ILE A 28 -1.26 -2.27 -3.14
N GLN A 29 -2.36 -3.02 -2.99
CA GLN A 29 -2.76 -4.00 -4.01
C GLN A 29 -3.09 -3.35 -5.35
N ASN A 30 -3.80 -2.21 -5.35
CA ASN A 30 -4.14 -1.50 -6.59
C ASN A 30 -2.90 -0.90 -7.27
N ASN A 31 -1.92 -0.41 -6.50
CA ASN A 31 -0.67 0.11 -7.06
C ASN A 31 0.17 -1.01 -7.67
N LEU A 32 0.27 -2.15 -6.98
CA LEU A 32 0.91 -3.35 -7.52
C LEU A 32 0.24 -3.81 -8.82
N ALA A 33 -1.09 -3.86 -8.86
CA ALA A 33 -1.81 -4.25 -10.06
C ALA A 33 -1.49 -3.33 -11.26
N LYS A 34 -1.40 -2.01 -11.04
CA LYS A 34 -1.00 -1.06 -12.09
C LYS A 34 0.41 -1.33 -12.61
N LEU A 35 1.38 -1.55 -11.70
CA LEU A 35 2.77 -1.81 -12.07
C LEU A 35 2.94 -3.15 -12.81
N VAL A 36 2.19 -4.17 -12.41
CA VAL A 36 2.15 -5.46 -13.14
C VAL A 36 1.57 -5.26 -14.54
N LEU A 37 0.45 -4.52 -14.66
CA LEU A 37 -0.20 -4.27 -15.94
C LEU A 37 0.64 -3.36 -16.86
N SER A 38 1.46 -2.46 -16.32
CA SER A 38 2.40 -1.65 -17.12
C SER A 38 3.65 -2.42 -17.54
N GLY A 39 3.89 -3.60 -16.97
CA GLY A 39 5.08 -4.42 -17.21
C GLY A 39 6.34 -3.91 -16.49
N GLU A 40 6.20 -2.96 -15.56
CA GLU A 40 7.31 -2.42 -14.78
C GLU A 40 7.83 -3.39 -13.73
N ILE A 41 6.98 -4.30 -13.26
CA ILE A 41 7.33 -5.35 -12.31
C ILE A 41 6.87 -6.72 -12.81
N VAL A 42 7.66 -7.75 -12.50
CA VAL A 42 7.37 -9.14 -12.83
C VAL A 42 7.42 -10.03 -11.58
N GLU A 43 6.94 -11.26 -11.72
CA GLU A 43 7.03 -12.23 -10.65
C GLU A 43 8.49 -12.47 -10.24
N GLY A 44 8.74 -12.50 -8.92
CA GLY A 44 10.07 -12.62 -8.35
C GLY A 44 10.77 -11.29 -8.06
N ASP A 45 10.22 -10.15 -8.49
CA ASP A 45 10.77 -8.85 -8.13
C ASP A 45 10.58 -8.53 -6.65
N GLU A 46 11.64 -8.02 -6.02
CA GLU A 46 11.56 -7.44 -4.69
C GLU A 46 11.13 -5.97 -4.78
N LEU A 47 10.11 -5.63 -4.00
CA LEU A 47 9.52 -4.30 -3.98
C LEU A 47 9.57 -3.72 -2.58
N ILE A 48 9.73 -2.40 -2.49
CA ILE A 48 9.66 -1.66 -1.24
C ILE A 48 8.46 -0.72 -1.23
N VAL A 49 7.68 -0.81 -0.15
CA VAL A 49 6.57 0.09 0.13
C VAL A 49 7.08 1.24 0.98
N TYR A 50 6.90 2.47 0.52
CA TYR A 50 7.38 3.67 1.20
C TYR A 50 6.33 4.79 1.16
N THR A 51 6.58 5.84 1.94
CA THR A 51 5.73 7.02 2.00
C THR A 51 6.38 8.22 1.33
N SER A 52 5.59 8.96 0.57
CA SER A 52 5.98 10.27 0.02
C SER A 52 4.92 11.29 0.43
N GLY A 53 5.20 12.06 1.49
CA GLY A 53 4.19 12.90 2.13
C GLY A 53 3.07 12.05 2.72
N ASN A 54 1.83 12.26 2.24
CA ASN A 54 0.64 11.51 2.65
C ASN A 54 0.28 10.35 1.70
N GLU A 55 1.13 10.04 0.72
CA GLU A 55 0.88 8.98 -0.23
C GLU A 55 1.73 7.74 0.06
N ILE A 56 1.15 6.57 -0.15
CA ILE A 56 1.83 5.28 -0.08
C ILE A 56 2.18 4.86 -1.50
N LEU A 57 3.47 4.66 -1.75
CA LEU A 57 4.01 4.31 -3.05
C LEU A 57 4.75 2.98 -2.95
N VAL A 58 4.82 2.30 -4.09
CA VAL A 58 5.57 1.05 -4.25
C VAL A 58 6.60 1.26 -5.34
N LYS A 59 7.86 0.90 -5.06
CA LYS A 59 8.91 0.89 -6.07
C LYS A 59 9.65 -0.45 -6.04
N LYS A 60 10.22 -0.81 -7.18
CA LYS A 60 11.16 -1.93 -7.28
C LYS A 60 12.48 -1.58 -6.57
N ILE A 61 13.08 -2.57 -5.92
CA ILE A 61 14.40 -2.47 -5.31
C ILE A 61 15.48 -2.50 -6.38
#